data_AF-A0A453HT83-F1
#
_entry.id   AF-A0A453HT83-F1
#
_cell.length_a   1.000
_cell.length_b   1.000
_cell.length_c   1.000
_cell.angle_alpha   90.00
_cell.angle_beta   90.00
_cell.angle_gamma   90.00
#
_symmetry.space_group_name_H-M   'P 1'
#
loop_
_entity.id
_entity.type
_entity.pdbx_description
1 polymer ?
#
loop_
_entity_poly.entity_id
_entity_poly.type
_entity_poly.pdbx_seq_one_letter_code
_entity_poly.pdbx_strand_id
1 'polypeptide(L)'
;MEDEENIEDELLLVESQLNGLQDKIKTLLDQQEELYERQAQLKALLEISKTSRDTSNSAPSVALEDWSGKFSWDSQADDTRFNVFGISSYRSNQREIINSIMSGKDVLVIMAAGGGKSLCYQLPAVLRDGITLVVSPLLSLIQDQVFKTFLFFCCPIYACSHS
;
A
#
# COMPACT_ATOMS: atom_id res chain seq x y z
N MET A 1 39.62 -46.18 -10.93
CA MET A 1 40.38 -45.49 -12.00
C MET A 1 39.43 -44.74 -12.91
N GLU A 2 38.68 -45.36 -13.83
CA GLU A 2 37.75 -44.60 -14.72
C GLU A 2 36.66 -43.82 -13.94
N ASP A 3 36.11 -44.39 -12.87
CA ASP A 3 35.11 -43.70 -12.04
C ASP A 3 35.70 -42.57 -11.16
N GLU A 4 36.99 -42.64 -10.80
CA GLU A 4 37.64 -41.61 -9.99
C GLU A 4 37.95 -40.37 -10.83
N GLU A 5 38.43 -40.56 -12.05
CA GLU A 5 38.72 -39.49 -13.00
C GLU A 5 37.45 -38.70 -13.37
N ASN A 6 36.31 -39.40 -13.56
CA ASN A 6 35.02 -38.76 -13.83
C ASN A 6 34.50 -37.94 -12.63
N ILE A 7 34.75 -38.38 -11.40
CA ILE A 7 34.39 -37.63 -10.19
C ILE A 7 35.29 -36.38 -10.04
N GLU A 8 36.58 -36.49 -10.37
CA GLU A 8 37.51 -35.35 -10.36
C GLU A 8 37.11 -34.28 -11.38
N ASP A 9 36.71 -34.69 -12.58
CA ASP A 9 36.21 -33.78 -13.63
C ASP A 9 34.90 -33.08 -13.22
N GLU A 10 33.94 -33.81 -12.63
CA GLU A 10 32.71 -33.21 -12.10
C GLU A 10 33.01 -32.23 -10.94
N LEU A 11 33.96 -32.56 -10.08
CA LEU A 11 34.36 -31.70 -8.97
C LEU A 11 34.93 -30.36 -9.49
N LEU A 12 35.81 -30.42 -10.50
CA LEU A 12 36.38 -29.23 -11.15
C LEU A 12 35.30 -28.36 -11.80
N LEU A 13 34.31 -28.99 -12.43
CA LEU A 13 33.19 -28.28 -13.02
C LEU A 13 32.36 -27.55 -11.96
N VAL A 14 32.03 -28.22 -10.85
CA VAL A 14 31.28 -27.62 -9.74
C VAL A 14 32.06 -26.49 -9.08
N GLU A 15 33.37 -26.64 -8.89
CA GLU A 15 34.23 -25.58 -8.33
C GLU A 15 34.25 -24.34 -9.23
N SER A 16 34.35 -24.52 -10.55
CA SER A 16 34.23 -23.43 -11.53
C SER A 16 32.87 -22.71 -11.44
N GLN A 17 31.78 -23.46 -11.30
CA GLN A 17 30.44 -22.88 -11.12
C GLN A 17 30.31 -22.10 -9.81
N LEU A 18 30.86 -22.63 -8.71
CA LEU A 18 30.87 -21.94 -7.42
C LEU A 18 31.63 -20.62 -7.49
N ASN A 19 32.80 -20.61 -8.13
CA ASN A 19 33.56 -19.38 -8.36
C ASN A 19 32.75 -18.36 -9.18
N GLY A 20 32.09 -18.79 -10.25
CA GLY A 20 31.24 -17.91 -11.05
C GLY A 20 30.02 -17.36 -10.30
N LEU A 21 29.43 -18.14 -9.37
CA LEU A 21 28.37 -17.65 -8.49
C LEU A 21 28.92 -16.66 -7.46
N GLN A 22 30.11 -16.89 -6.94
CA GLN A 22 30.78 -16.03 -5.98
C GLN A 22 31.12 -14.66 -6.59
N ASP A 23 31.56 -14.62 -7.85
CA ASP A 23 31.78 -13.39 -8.61
C ASP A 23 30.48 -12.60 -8.82
N LYS A 24 29.37 -13.29 -9.12
CA LYS A 24 28.05 -12.64 -9.24
C LYS A 24 27.59 -12.04 -7.91
N ILE A 25 27.76 -12.76 -6.81
CA ILE A 25 27.42 -12.26 -5.47
C ILE A 25 28.23 -11.01 -5.17
N LYS A 26 29.54 -11.03 -5.44
CA LYS A 26 30.41 -9.86 -5.27
C LYS A 26 29.91 -8.66 -6.10
N THR A 27 29.62 -8.89 -7.38
CA THR A 27 29.10 -7.84 -8.28
C THR A 27 27.78 -7.25 -7.77
N LEU A 28 26.88 -8.09 -7.26
CA LEU A 28 25.60 -7.65 -6.70
C LEU A 28 25.78 -6.85 -5.40
N LEU A 29 26.74 -7.23 -4.56
CA LEU A 29 27.09 -6.48 -3.35
C LEU A 29 27.65 -5.10 -3.69
N ASP A 30 28.54 -5.01 -4.69
CA ASP A 30 29.09 -3.74 -5.17
C ASP A 30 27.96 -2.82 -5.71
N GLN A 31 27.01 -3.37 -6.47
CA GLN A 31 25.84 -2.63 -6.95
C GLN A 31 24.92 -2.17 -5.80
N GLN A 32 24.79 -3.00 -4.76
CA GLN A 32 24.00 -2.66 -3.59
C GLN A 32 24.60 -1.47 -2.84
N GLU A 33 25.92 -1.41 -2.69
CA GLU A 33 26.63 -0.30 -2.07
C GLU A 33 26.41 1.01 -2.85
N GLU A 34 26.57 0.98 -4.19
CA GLU A 34 26.31 2.13 -5.06
C GLU A 34 24.86 2.66 -4.92
N LEU A 35 23.88 1.75 -4.88
CA LEU A 35 22.47 2.13 -4.70
C LEU A 35 22.19 2.73 -3.33
N TYR A 36 22.84 2.26 -2.26
CA TYR A 36 22.70 2.84 -0.92
C TYR A 36 23.29 4.25 -0.85
N GLU A 37 24.46 4.48 -1.44
CA GLU A 37 25.03 5.82 -1.54
C GLU A 37 24.11 6.75 -2.31
N ARG A 38 23.55 6.28 -3.44
CA ARG A 38 22.61 7.06 -4.23
C ARG A 38 21.34 7.38 -3.45
N GLN A 39 20.84 6.44 -2.67
CA GLN A 39 19.68 6.64 -1.78
C GLN A 39 19.98 7.72 -0.73
N ALA A 40 21.16 7.71 -0.11
CA ALA A 40 21.57 8.71 0.87
C ALA A 40 21.67 10.12 0.25
N GLN A 41 22.27 10.24 -0.94
CA GLN A 41 22.36 11.50 -1.68
C GLN A 41 20.98 12.09 -1.99
N LEU A 42 20.05 11.27 -2.50
CA LEU A 42 18.69 11.70 -2.81
C LEU A 42 17.92 12.14 -1.57
N LYS A 43 18.09 11.44 -0.44
CA LYS A 43 17.49 11.83 0.85
C LYS A 43 18.01 13.18 1.34
N ALA A 44 19.32 13.41 1.27
CA ALA A 44 19.92 14.69 1.65
C ALA A 44 19.41 15.85 0.78
N LEU A 45 19.32 15.65 -0.55
CA LEU A 45 18.76 16.65 -1.47
C LEU A 45 17.29 16.96 -1.16
N LEU A 46 16.49 15.93 -0.82
CA LEU A 46 15.11 16.12 -0.41
C LEU A 46 14.99 16.97 0.85
N GLU A 47 15.83 16.74 1.87
CA GLU A 47 15.82 17.55 3.10
C GLU A 47 16.17 19.02 2.84
N ILE A 48 17.14 19.30 1.97
CA ILE A 48 17.50 20.67 1.54
C ILE A 48 16.32 21.34 0.82
N SER A 49 15.62 20.60 -0.03
CA SER A 49 14.44 21.11 -0.74
C SER A 49 13.24 21.35 0.20
N LYS A 50 13.11 20.57 1.27
CA LYS A 50 12.07 20.72 2.29
C LYS A 50 12.32 21.94 3.17
N THR A 51 13.55 22.13 3.66
CA THR A 51 13.92 23.28 4.52
C THR A 51 13.81 24.63 3.80
N SER A 52 13.96 24.67 2.48
CA SER A 52 13.76 25.90 1.69
C SER A 52 12.28 26.29 1.48
N ARG A 53 11.32 25.41 1.79
CA ARG A 53 9.87 25.69 1.59
C ARG A 53 9.18 26.34 2.79
N ASP A 54 9.83 26.43 3.95
CA ASP A 54 9.18 26.94 5.18
C ASP A 54 9.17 28.48 5.30
N THR A 55 9.65 29.22 4.30
CA THR A 55 9.67 30.70 4.30
C THR A 55 9.06 31.32 3.05
N SER A 56 7.81 30.97 2.69
CA SER A 56 6.81 31.90 2.10
C SER A 56 5.60 31.19 1.46
N ASN A 57 4.43 31.79 1.71
CA ASN A 57 3.19 31.77 0.92
C ASN A 57 2.02 30.83 1.27
N SER A 58 0.96 31.51 1.68
CA SER A 58 -0.47 31.24 1.46
C SER A 58 -0.82 30.84 0.01
N ALA A 59 -1.72 29.85 -0.12
CA ALA A 59 -2.43 29.33 -1.31
C ALA A 59 -1.97 27.92 -1.78
N PRO A 60 -2.91 27.05 -2.21
CA PRO A 60 -2.83 25.60 -2.02
C PRO A 60 -2.06 24.91 -3.15
N SER A 61 -0.77 24.65 -2.92
CA SER A 61 0.00 23.69 -3.71
C SER A 61 0.00 22.35 -2.98
N VAL A 62 -0.43 21.29 -3.67
CA VAL A 62 -0.46 19.88 -3.23
C VAL A 62 0.86 19.52 -2.56
N ALA A 63 0.91 19.67 -1.23
CA ALA A 63 1.96 19.07 -0.43
C ALA A 63 1.76 17.55 -0.58
N LEU A 64 2.84 16.85 -0.92
CA LEU A 64 2.89 15.41 -0.78
C LEU A 64 2.90 15.12 0.74
N GLU A 65 1.73 15.27 1.36
CA GLU A 65 1.48 14.91 2.75
C GLU A 65 1.66 13.39 2.81
N ASP A 66 2.68 12.95 3.54
CA ASP A 66 3.01 11.55 3.68
C ASP A 66 2.03 10.89 4.66
N TRP A 67 0.95 10.34 4.12
CA TRP A 67 -0.11 9.68 4.88
C TRP A 67 0.23 8.23 5.30
N SER A 68 1.46 7.79 5.03
CA SER A 68 1.97 6.48 5.44
C SER A 68 2.29 6.40 6.94
N GLY A 69 2.29 7.53 7.66
CA GLY A 69 2.57 7.62 9.09
C GLY A 69 1.59 6.85 10.00
N LYS A 70 1.90 6.80 11.30
CA LYS A 70 1.00 6.27 12.32
C LYS A 70 0.07 7.37 12.83
N PHE A 71 -1.22 7.07 12.94
CA PHE A 71 -2.24 8.00 13.43
C PHE A 71 -2.94 7.46 14.69
N SER A 72 -3.63 8.35 15.43
CA SER A 72 -4.34 7.97 16.66
C SER A 72 -5.50 6.99 16.42
N TRP A 73 -6.07 6.98 15.21
CA TRP A 73 -7.17 6.10 14.81
C TRP A 73 -6.72 4.77 14.18
N ASP A 74 -5.41 4.55 13.95
CA ASP A 74 -4.92 3.34 13.27
C ASP A 74 -5.39 2.05 13.96
N SER A 75 -5.32 2.00 15.29
CA SER A 75 -5.76 0.83 16.07
C SER A 75 -7.24 0.52 15.84
N GLN A 76 -8.10 1.54 15.94
CA GLN A 76 -9.54 1.35 15.74
C GLN A 76 -9.87 1.02 14.29
N ALA A 77 -9.13 1.60 13.34
CA ALA A 77 -9.27 1.31 11.92
C ALA A 77 -8.91 -0.13 11.59
N ASP A 78 -7.81 -0.64 12.15
CA ASP A 78 -7.38 -2.04 11.96
C ASP A 78 -8.38 -3.02 12.61
N ASP A 79 -8.88 -2.71 13.81
CA ASP A 79 -9.90 -3.52 14.49
C ASP A 79 -11.20 -3.58 13.68
N THR A 80 -11.66 -2.42 13.19
CA THR A 80 -12.89 -2.34 12.39
C THR A 80 -12.71 -3.05 11.05
N ARG A 81 -11.56 -2.87 10.38
CA ARG A 81 -11.22 -3.57 9.13
C ARG A 81 -11.30 -5.08 9.28
N PHE A 82 -10.75 -5.61 10.37
CA PHE A 82 -10.69 -7.05 10.59
C PHE A 82 -12.03 -7.61 11.08
N ASN A 83 -12.61 -7.02 12.13
CA ASN A 83 -13.80 -7.57 12.79
C ASN A 83 -15.11 -7.28 12.05
N VAL A 84 -15.22 -6.14 11.36
CA VAL A 84 -16.45 -5.75 10.66
C VAL A 84 -16.39 -6.14 9.18
N PHE A 85 -15.26 -5.87 8.52
CA PHE A 85 -15.12 -6.13 7.07
C PHE A 85 -14.46 -7.47 6.74
N GLY A 86 -13.86 -8.17 7.71
CA GLY A 86 -13.19 -9.46 7.49
C GLY A 86 -11.92 -9.36 6.63
N ILE A 87 -11.31 -8.18 6.53
CA ILE A 87 -10.15 -7.93 5.65
C ILE A 87 -8.85 -8.05 6.46
N SER A 88 -7.98 -8.97 6.04
CA SER A 88 -6.73 -9.28 6.73
C SER A 88 -5.67 -8.18 6.60
N SER A 89 -5.62 -7.47 5.48
CA SER A 89 -4.60 -6.43 5.21
C SER A 89 -5.11 -5.37 4.24
N TYR A 90 -4.55 -4.15 4.35
CA TYR A 90 -4.78 -3.10 3.37
C TYR A 90 -4.10 -3.42 2.04
N ARG A 91 -4.75 -3.07 0.95
CA ARG A 91 -4.12 -3.00 -0.38
C ARG A 91 -3.32 -1.71 -0.51
N SER A 92 -2.51 -1.63 -1.55
CA SER A 92 -1.67 -0.46 -1.85
C SER A 92 -2.49 0.84 -1.81
N ASN A 93 -1.92 1.84 -1.14
CA ASN A 93 -2.47 3.20 -1.01
C ASN A 93 -3.78 3.32 -0.21
N GLN A 94 -4.42 2.22 0.22
CA GLN A 94 -5.69 2.31 0.94
C GLN A 94 -5.55 2.95 2.31
N ARG A 95 -4.47 2.62 3.03
CA ARG A 95 -4.22 3.14 4.38
C ARG A 95 -3.99 4.65 4.34
N GLU A 96 -3.23 5.10 3.36
CA GLU A 96 -2.91 6.49 3.08
C GLU A 96 -4.16 7.30 2.73
N ILE A 97 -5.05 6.73 1.89
CA ILE A 97 -6.34 7.34 1.55
C ILE A 97 -7.23 7.44 2.80
N ILE A 98 -7.32 6.39 3.61
CA ILE A 98 -8.13 6.41 4.83
C ILE A 98 -7.59 7.47 5.80
N ASN A 99 -6.28 7.53 5.99
CA ASN A 99 -5.64 8.49 6.90
C ASN A 99 -5.86 9.95 6.48
N SER A 100 -5.79 10.23 5.18
CA SER A 100 -6.09 11.57 4.66
C SER A 100 -7.56 11.96 4.85
N ILE A 101 -8.50 11.03 4.64
CA ILE A 101 -9.94 11.26 4.90
C ILE A 101 -10.23 11.47 6.39
N MET A 102 -9.63 10.64 7.26
CA MET A 102 -9.78 10.72 8.71
C MET A 102 -9.19 12.03 9.26
N SER A 103 -8.18 12.59 8.60
CA SER A 103 -7.60 13.90 8.91
C SER A 103 -8.43 15.08 8.41
N GLY A 104 -9.59 14.83 7.77
CA GLY A 104 -10.50 15.86 7.30
C GLY A 104 -10.01 16.61 6.07
N LYS A 105 -9.15 15.98 5.25
CA LYS A 105 -8.63 16.56 4.00
C LYS A 105 -9.48 16.15 2.81
N ASP A 106 -9.54 17.01 1.79
CA ASP A 106 -10.18 16.68 0.52
C ASP A 106 -9.27 15.75 -0.30
N VAL A 107 -9.79 14.58 -0.69
CA VAL A 107 -9.01 13.54 -1.36
C VAL A 107 -9.66 13.13 -2.66
N LEU A 108 -8.89 13.16 -3.76
CA LEU A 108 -9.27 12.58 -5.04
C LEU A 108 -8.61 11.21 -5.21
N VAL A 109 -9.42 10.16 -5.29
CA VAL A 109 -8.94 8.78 -5.39
C VAL A 109 -9.14 8.23 -6.80
N ILE A 110 -8.03 7.87 -7.46
CA ILE A 110 -8.03 7.19 -8.77
C ILE A 110 -7.50 5.77 -8.56
N MET A 111 -8.38 4.77 -8.71
CA MET A 111 -8.01 3.36 -8.62
C MET A 111 -8.70 2.56 -9.73
N ALA A 112 -8.12 1.44 -10.17
CA ALA A 112 -8.77 0.52 -11.11
C ALA A 112 -10.06 -0.12 -10.52
N ALA A 113 -10.99 -0.54 -11.36
CA ALA A 113 -12.16 -1.32 -10.93
C ALA A 113 -11.72 -2.58 -10.16
N GLY A 114 -12.39 -2.88 -9.04
CA GLY A 114 -11.97 -3.97 -8.13
C GLY A 114 -10.81 -3.62 -7.19
N GLY A 115 -10.22 -2.43 -7.26
CA GLY A 115 -9.13 -1.97 -6.38
C GLY A 115 -9.50 -1.73 -4.92
N GLY A 116 -10.76 -1.94 -4.52
CA GLY A 116 -11.20 -1.77 -3.13
C GLY A 116 -11.44 -0.32 -2.71
N LYS A 117 -11.86 0.54 -3.65
CA LYS A 117 -12.28 1.93 -3.38
C LYS A 117 -13.37 2.02 -2.30
N SER A 118 -14.23 1.00 -2.21
CA SER A 118 -15.33 0.98 -1.25
C SER A 118 -14.88 1.04 0.20
N LEU A 119 -13.84 0.29 0.56
CA LEU A 119 -13.28 0.30 1.90
C LEU A 119 -12.78 1.70 2.30
N CYS A 120 -12.26 2.47 1.34
CA CYS A 120 -11.66 3.77 1.60
C CYS A 120 -12.67 4.82 2.09
N TYR A 121 -13.95 4.70 1.73
CA TYR A 121 -15.02 5.57 2.27
C TYR A 121 -15.88 4.88 3.33
N GLN A 122 -16.00 3.55 3.29
CA GLN A 122 -16.78 2.78 4.27
C GLN A 122 -16.11 2.75 5.64
N LEU A 123 -14.80 2.54 5.72
CA LEU A 123 -14.10 2.46 7.00
C LEU A 123 -14.16 3.80 7.75
N PRO A 124 -13.85 4.96 7.13
CA PRO A 124 -14.04 6.25 7.79
C PRO A 124 -15.49 6.54 8.17
N ALA A 125 -16.48 6.04 7.41
CA ALA A 125 -17.89 6.22 7.73
C ALA A 125 -18.33 5.49 9.00
N VAL A 126 -17.65 4.41 9.38
CA VAL A 126 -17.91 3.69 10.63
C VAL A 126 -17.12 4.30 11.79
N LEU A 127 -15.91 4.81 11.52
CA LEU A 127 -15.02 5.38 12.55
C LEU A 127 -15.37 6.81 12.95
N ARG A 128 -16.04 7.58 12.08
CA ARG A 128 -16.43 8.97 12.36
C ARG A 128 -17.88 9.03 12.80
N ASP A 129 -18.11 9.74 13.90
CA ASP A 129 -19.46 10.13 14.29
C ASP A 129 -20.03 11.13 13.27
N GLY A 130 -21.04 10.71 12.51
CA GLY A 130 -21.65 11.54 11.48
C GLY A 130 -22.30 10.74 10.35
N ILE A 131 -22.66 11.44 9.27
CA ILE A 131 -23.27 10.83 8.08
C ILE A 131 -22.30 10.99 6.91
N THR A 132 -21.97 9.88 6.24
CA THR A 132 -21.19 9.88 5.00
C THR A 132 -22.14 9.77 3.81
N LEU A 133 -22.21 10.82 2.98
CA LEU A 133 -22.99 10.82 1.75
C LEU A 133 -22.16 10.29 0.58
N VAL A 134 -22.63 9.20 -0.05
CA VAL A 134 -22.03 8.65 -1.26
C VAL A 134 -22.94 8.93 -2.44
N VAL A 135 -22.46 9.74 -3.40
CA VAL A 135 -23.19 10.05 -4.63
C VAL A 135 -22.63 9.20 -5.76
N SER A 136 -23.45 8.32 -6.33
CA SER A 136 -23.11 7.54 -7.52
C SER A 136 -23.98 8.01 -8.69
N PRO A 137 -23.39 8.41 -9.84
CA PRO A 137 -24.13 8.94 -10.98
C PRO A 137 -24.92 7.88 -11.78
N LEU A 138 -24.78 6.59 -11.47
CA LEU A 138 -25.39 5.51 -12.25
C LEU A 138 -26.45 4.74 -11.46
N LEU A 139 -27.68 5.25 -11.54
CA LEU A 139 -28.92 4.48 -11.40
C LEU A 139 -29.37 3.89 -12.77
N SER A 140 -28.45 3.76 -13.74
CA SER A 140 -28.78 3.45 -15.15
C SER A 140 -28.11 2.19 -15.71
N LEU A 141 -27.62 1.30 -14.85
CA LEU A 141 -27.19 -0.06 -15.24
C LEU A 141 -27.67 -1.09 -14.20
N ILE A 142 -28.91 -0.90 -13.75
CA ILE A 142 -29.60 -1.68 -12.72
C ILE A 142 -30.10 -3.05 -13.21
N GLN A 143 -29.94 -3.42 -14.50
CA GLN A 143 -30.47 -4.72 -14.97
C GLN A 143 -29.45 -5.80 -15.27
N ASP A 144 -28.19 -5.50 -15.60
CA ASP A 144 -27.28 -6.56 -16.09
C ASP A 144 -26.28 -7.09 -15.05
N GLN A 145 -26.10 -6.38 -13.92
CA GLN A 145 -25.15 -6.78 -12.85
C GLN A 145 -25.84 -7.18 -11.54
N VAL A 146 -27.16 -6.98 -11.42
CA VAL A 146 -27.92 -7.17 -10.18
C VAL A 146 -28.13 -8.65 -9.82
N PHE A 147 -27.87 -9.61 -10.72
CA PHE A 147 -27.98 -11.04 -10.36
C PHE A 147 -26.72 -11.68 -9.76
N LYS A 148 -25.53 -11.04 -9.82
CA LYS A 148 -24.28 -11.68 -9.33
C LYS A 148 -23.61 -10.99 -8.15
N THR A 149 -23.92 -9.71 -7.89
CA THR A 149 -23.25 -8.91 -6.85
C THR A 149 -24.17 -8.47 -5.71
N PHE A 150 -25.44 -8.91 -5.69
CA PHE A 150 -26.38 -8.50 -4.64
C PHE A 150 -26.32 -9.32 -3.34
N LEU A 151 -25.35 -10.24 -3.20
CA LEU A 151 -25.13 -10.95 -1.92
C LEU A 151 -24.11 -10.27 -0.99
N PHE A 152 -23.39 -9.23 -1.44
CA PHE A 152 -22.32 -8.63 -0.62
C PHE A 152 -22.64 -7.22 -0.08
N PHE A 153 -23.71 -6.58 -0.55
CA PHE A 153 -24.09 -5.22 -0.10
C PHE A 153 -25.32 -5.17 0.81
N CYS A 154 -25.94 -6.31 1.11
CA CYS A 154 -27.01 -6.40 2.12
C CYS A 154 -26.49 -7.14 3.37
N CYS A 155 -25.40 -6.64 3.97
CA CYS A 155 -25.20 -6.88 5.39
C CYS A 155 -25.90 -5.73 6.12
N PRO A 156 -26.95 -5.99 6.91
CA PRO A 156 -27.68 -4.95 7.61
C PRO A 156 -26.75 -4.27 8.61
N ILE A 157 -26.52 -2.97 8.41
CA ILE A 157 -25.87 -2.06 9.36
C ILE A 157 -26.74 -1.83 10.63
N TYR A 158 -27.86 -2.55 10.77
CA TYR A 158 -28.73 -2.52 11.95
C TYR A 158 -28.91 -3.92 12.53
N ALA A 159 -28.01 -4.31 13.45
CA ALA A 159 -28.31 -5.28 14.52
C ALA A 159 -27.22 -5.23 15.60
N CYS A 160 -27.08 -4.12 16.32
CA CYS A 160 -26.52 -4.11 17.67
C CYS A 160 -26.78 -2.75 18.33
N SER A 161 -27.98 -2.59 18.89
CA SER A 161 -28.28 -1.84 20.12
C SER A 161 -29.77 -1.55 20.17
N HIS A 162 -30.55 -2.48 20.72
CA HIS A 162 -31.62 -2.17 21.66
C HIS A 162 -32.04 -3.44 22.41
N SER A 163 -31.90 -3.34 23.74
CA SER A 163 -32.21 -4.26 24.85
C SER A 163 -31.27 -5.41 25.16
#